data_AF-A0A5H2XH02-F1
#
_entry.id   AF-A0A5H2XH02-F1
#
_cell.length_a   1.000
_cell.length_b   1.000
_cell.length_c   1.000
_cell.angle_alpha   90.00
_cell.angle_beta   90.00
_cell.angle_gamma   90.00
#
_symmetry.space_group_name_H-M   'P 1'
#
loop_
_entity.id
_entity.type
_entity.pdbx_description
1 polymer ?
#
loop_
_entity_poly.entity_id
_entity_poly.type
_entity_poly.pdbx_seq_one_letter_code
_entity_poly.pdbx_strand_id
1 'polypeptide(L)'
;MDAYEKDFKGYMLTDTRDYYSRIASRWILEDSYTSYMMKAEECLRRERDIVSHYLHPSSEKMLVGIVTHWLLVVYANQLIGKKHSESGWGGGCLTIDNMEELSRKFIAAVVLEQQAPAQCSTLYQQAEDAAMQE
;
A
#
# COMPACT_ATOMS: atom_id res chain seq x y z
N MET A 1 16.88 -12.89 17.40
CA MET A 1 15.88 -12.23 16.52
C MET A 1 16.56 -11.70 15.26
N ASP A 2 17.84 -11.31 15.31
CA ASP A 2 18.57 -10.68 14.20
C ASP A 2 18.66 -11.53 12.92
N ALA A 3 18.82 -12.85 13.05
CA ALA A 3 18.84 -13.75 11.89
C ALA A 3 17.51 -13.72 11.10
N TYR A 4 16.36 -13.60 11.78
CA TYR A 4 15.06 -13.49 11.09
C TYR A 4 14.95 -12.16 10.32
N GLU A 5 15.47 -11.07 10.89
CA GLU A 5 15.41 -9.76 10.25
C GLU A 5 16.35 -9.64 9.04
N LYS A 6 17.59 -10.14 9.15
CA LYS A 6 18.59 -10.10 8.07
C LYS A 6 18.34 -11.17 7.00
N ASP A 7 18.07 -12.40 7.38
CA ASP A 7 18.10 -13.53 6.43
C ASP A 7 16.75 -13.82 5.77
N PHE A 8 15.65 -13.31 6.33
CA PHE A 8 14.31 -13.58 5.82
C PHE A 8 13.49 -12.31 5.57
N LYS A 9 13.36 -11.44 6.58
CA LYS A 9 12.46 -10.28 6.53
C LYS A 9 12.83 -9.32 5.40
N GLY A 10 14.12 -9.00 5.21
CA GLY A 10 14.57 -8.11 4.14
C GLY A 10 14.24 -8.63 2.74
N TYR A 11 14.49 -9.92 2.49
CA TYR A 11 14.18 -10.56 1.21
C TYR A 11 12.67 -10.63 0.96
N MET A 12 11.91 -11.03 1.98
CA MET A 12 10.45 -11.08 1.91
C MET A 12 9.86 -9.71 1.55
N LEU A 13 10.28 -8.64 2.23
CA LEU A 13 9.79 -7.28 1.96
C LEU A 13 10.13 -6.81 0.54
N THR A 14 11.32 -7.16 0.05
CA THR A 14 11.76 -6.83 -1.32
C THR A 14 10.93 -7.58 -2.36
N ASP A 15 10.69 -8.87 -2.15
CA ASP A 15 9.86 -9.68 -3.04
C ASP A 15 8.41 -9.21 -3.05
N THR A 16 7.83 -8.94 -1.87
CA THR A 16 6.49 -8.35 -1.71
C THR A 16 6.37 -7.04 -2.48
N ARG A 17 7.36 -6.14 -2.34
CA ARG A 17 7.42 -4.89 -3.11
C ARG A 17 7.35 -5.16 -4.62
N ASP A 18 8.24 -6.00 -5.12
CA ASP A 18 8.40 -6.23 -6.55
C ASP A 18 7.15 -6.92 -7.14
N TYR A 19 6.55 -7.84 -6.38
CA TYR A 19 5.28 -8.47 -6.73
C TYR A 19 4.16 -7.43 -6.86
N TYR A 20 3.92 -6.63 -5.81
CA TYR A 20 2.83 -5.65 -5.79
C TYR A 20 3.03 -4.53 -6.81
N SER A 21 4.27 -4.10 -7.05
CA SER A 21 4.57 -3.14 -8.12
C SER A 21 4.12 -3.64 -9.49
N ARG A 22 4.37 -4.92 -9.81
CA ARG A 22 4.03 -5.52 -11.11
C ARG A 22 2.53 -5.71 -11.29
N ILE A 23 1.83 -6.18 -10.25
CA ILE A 23 0.38 -6.37 -10.36
C ILE A 23 -0.36 -5.03 -10.37
N ALA A 24 0.10 -4.04 -9.61
CA ALA A 24 -0.48 -2.70 -9.60
C ALA A 24 -0.35 -2.02 -10.96
N SER A 25 0.82 -2.11 -11.61
CA SER A 25 1.03 -1.54 -12.96
C SER A 25 0.10 -2.15 -14.00
N ARG A 26 -0.29 -3.42 -13.83
CA ARG A 26 -1.26 -4.07 -14.70
C ARG A 26 -2.68 -3.62 -14.38
N TRP A 27 -3.07 -3.69 -13.11
CA TRP A 27 -4.43 -3.36 -12.67
C TRP A 27 -4.80 -1.90 -12.94
N ILE A 28 -3.86 -0.95 -12.81
CA ILE A 28 -4.18 0.46 -13.05
C ILE A 28 -4.59 0.73 -14.51
N LEU A 29 -4.09 -0.07 -15.46
CA LEU A 29 -4.41 0.04 -16.88
C LEU A 29 -5.71 -0.70 -17.23
N GLU A 30 -5.87 -1.91 -16.69
CA GLU A 30 -6.94 -2.83 -17.09
C GLU A 30 -8.24 -2.66 -16.28
N ASP A 31 -8.14 -2.33 -14.99
CA ASP A 31 -9.29 -2.31 -14.08
C ASP A 31 -9.94 -0.93 -13.96
N SER A 32 -11.21 -0.91 -13.56
CA SER A 32 -11.90 0.28 -13.06
C SER A 32 -11.42 0.64 -11.66
N TYR A 33 -11.62 1.89 -11.23
CA TYR A 33 -11.27 2.37 -9.89
C TYR A 33 -11.87 1.47 -8.81
N THR A 34 -13.15 1.12 -8.95
CA THR A 34 -13.85 0.30 -7.96
C THR A 34 -13.30 -1.13 -7.90
N SER A 35 -13.02 -1.75 -9.05
CA SER A 35 -12.44 -3.10 -9.10
C SER A 35 -11.02 -3.12 -8.54
N TYR A 36 -10.22 -2.10 -8.87
CA TYR A 36 -8.88 -1.90 -8.33
C TYR A 36 -8.89 -1.80 -6.79
N MET A 37 -9.78 -0.97 -6.24
CA MET A 37 -9.87 -0.76 -4.79
C MET A 37 -10.28 -2.03 -4.05
N MET A 38 -11.22 -2.83 -4.61
CA MET A 38 -11.59 -4.12 -4.02
C MET A 38 -10.41 -5.10 -4.00
N LYS A 39 -9.65 -5.21 -5.09
CA LYS A 39 -8.47 -6.08 -5.16
C LYS A 39 -7.40 -5.64 -4.17
N ALA A 40 -7.20 -4.33 -4.02
CA ALA A 40 -6.24 -3.77 -3.06
C ALA A 40 -6.63 -4.08 -1.60
N GLU A 41 -7.91 -3.97 -1.26
CA GLU A 41 -8.42 -4.34 0.07
C GLU A 41 -8.23 -5.84 0.34
N GLU A 42 -8.56 -6.70 -0.62
CA GLU A 42 -8.37 -8.14 -0.48
C GLU A 42 -6.89 -8.49 -0.24
N CYS A 43 -5.98 -7.83 -0.95
CA CYS A 43 -4.55 -8.01 -0.78
C CYS A 43 -4.09 -7.63 0.63
N LEU A 44 -4.52 -6.48 1.13
CA LEU A 44 -4.19 -6.05 2.50
C LEU A 44 -4.75 -7.00 3.57
N ARG A 45 -5.96 -7.52 3.36
CA ARG A 45 -6.55 -8.52 4.26
C ARG A 45 -5.75 -9.81 4.26
N ARG A 46 -5.40 -10.32 3.07
CA ARG A 46 -4.62 -11.56 2.91
C ARG A 46 -3.26 -11.44 3.59
N GLU A 47 -2.58 -10.32 3.39
CA GLU A 47 -1.26 -10.13 3.98
C GLU A 47 -1.30 -10.00 5.51
N ARG A 48 -2.32 -9.35 6.07
CA ARG A 48 -2.53 -9.36 7.53
C ARG A 48 -2.78 -10.77 8.06
N ASP A 49 -3.58 -11.55 7.34
CA ASP A 49 -3.88 -12.93 7.71
C ASP A 49 -2.62 -13.80 7.69
N ILE A 50 -1.81 -13.69 6.63
CA ILE A 50 -0.53 -14.40 6.51
C ILE A 50 0.41 -14.00 7.65
N VAL A 51 0.53 -12.70 7.94
CA VAL A 51 1.40 -12.25 9.01
C VAL A 51 0.93 -12.79 10.36
N SER A 52 -0.37 -12.74 10.64
CA SER A 52 -0.93 -13.23 11.90
C SER A 52 -0.73 -14.73 12.10
N HIS A 53 -0.71 -15.53 11.03
CA HIS A 53 -0.62 -16.99 11.12
C HIS A 53 0.81 -17.53 11.04
N TYR A 54 1.71 -16.84 10.34
CA TYR A 54 3.00 -17.41 9.96
C TYR A 54 4.21 -16.52 10.25
N LEU A 55 4.03 -15.23 10.54
CA LEU A 55 5.13 -14.29 10.70
C LEU A 55 5.12 -13.64 12.09
N HIS A 56 6.24 -13.01 12.43
CA HIS A 56 6.34 -12.28 13.67
C HIS A 56 5.52 -10.97 13.59
N PRO A 57 4.80 -10.55 14.66
CA PRO A 57 3.99 -9.33 14.65
C PRO A 57 4.76 -8.05 14.28
N SER A 58 6.09 -8.01 14.49
CA SER A 58 6.91 -6.88 14.05
C SER A 58 6.91 -6.68 12.52
N SER A 59 6.62 -7.72 11.76
CA SER A 59 6.57 -7.70 10.30
C SER A 59 5.23 -7.16 9.79
N GLU A 60 4.17 -7.16 10.61
CA GLU A 60 2.82 -6.73 10.20
C GLU A 60 2.80 -5.29 9.71
N LYS A 61 3.32 -4.37 10.54
CA LYS A 61 3.33 -2.93 10.23
C LYS A 61 4.15 -2.62 8.98
N MET A 62 5.29 -3.30 8.81
CA MET A 62 6.15 -3.10 7.64
C MET A 62 5.50 -3.64 6.37
N LEU A 63 4.94 -4.85 6.41
CA LEU A 63 4.39 -5.51 5.24
C LEU A 63 3.11 -4.81 4.76
N VAL A 64 2.21 -4.47 5.68
CA VAL A 64 1.03 -3.65 5.37
C VAL A 64 1.44 -2.28 4.79
N GLY A 65 2.51 -1.67 5.32
CA GLY A 65 3.03 -0.40 4.82
C GLY A 65 3.52 -0.49 3.38
N ILE A 66 4.35 -1.49 3.05
CA ILE A 66 4.85 -1.71 1.68
C ILE A 66 3.69 -1.96 0.72
N VAL A 67 2.77 -2.87 1.06
CA VAL A 67 1.63 -3.21 0.20
C VAL A 67 0.76 -1.98 -0.07
N THR A 68 0.47 -1.19 0.97
CA THR A 68 -0.29 0.06 0.85
C THR A 68 0.43 1.07 -0.05
N HIS A 69 1.74 1.23 0.12
CA HIS A 69 2.52 2.17 -0.66
C HIS A 69 2.50 1.81 -2.15
N TRP A 70 2.84 0.57 -2.50
CA TRP A 70 2.97 0.14 -3.88
C TRP A 70 1.63 -0.03 -4.60
N LEU A 71 0.57 -0.42 -3.89
CA LEU A 71 -0.77 -0.51 -4.48
C LEU A 71 -1.45 0.86 -4.58
N LEU A 72 -1.33 1.74 -3.58
CA LEU A 72 -2.17 2.93 -3.51
C LEU A 72 -1.36 4.22 -3.69
N VAL A 73 -0.29 4.41 -2.93
CA VAL A 73 0.46 5.69 -2.92
C VAL A 73 1.14 5.96 -4.26
N VAL A 74 1.83 4.96 -4.82
CA VAL A 74 2.51 5.09 -6.14
C VAL A 74 1.53 5.46 -7.25
N TYR A 75 0.30 4.96 -7.18
CA TYR A 75 -0.73 5.16 -8.20
C TYR A 75 -1.77 6.22 -7.82
N ALA A 76 -1.52 7.00 -6.77
CA ALA A 76 -2.50 7.92 -6.21
C ALA A 76 -3.12 8.88 -7.23
N ASN A 77 -2.28 9.56 -8.01
CA ASN A 77 -2.75 10.52 -9.02
C ASN A 77 -3.61 9.84 -10.10
N GLN A 78 -3.23 8.62 -10.51
CA GLN A 78 -3.98 7.85 -11.52
C GLN A 78 -5.33 7.38 -10.96
N LEU A 79 -5.36 6.90 -9.72
CA LEU A 79 -6.58 6.47 -9.05
C LEU A 79 -7.55 7.64 -8.82
N ILE A 80 -7.04 8.80 -8.41
CA ILE A 80 -7.84 10.03 -8.28
C ILE A 80 -8.44 10.41 -9.64
N GLY A 81 -7.63 10.40 -10.71
CA GLY A 81 -8.11 10.67 -12.07
C GLY A 81 -9.21 9.69 -12.52
N LYS A 82 -9.01 8.38 -12.31
CA LYS A 82 -10.02 7.35 -12.66
C LYS A 82 -11.30 7.51 -11.84
N LYS A 83 -11.20 7.81 -10.54
CA LYS A 83 -12.37 8.08 -9.69
C LYS A 83 -13.21 9.22 -10.26
N HIS A 84 -12.58 10.33 -10.66
CA HIS A 84 -13.30 11.46 -11.24
C HIS A 84 -13.94 11.08 -12.59
N SER A 85 -13.26 10.31 -13.42
CA SER A 85 -13.80 9.81 -14.69
C SER A 85 -14.99 8.84 -14.51
N GLU A 86 -14.97 8.02 -13.45
CA GLU A 86 -16.00 7.01 -13.18
C GLU A 86 -17.17 7.57 -12.38
N SER A 87 -16.96 8.66 -11.63
CA SER A 87 -18.02 9.37 -10.87
C SER A 87 -19.08 10.07 -11.73
N GLY A 88 -18.99 9.96 -13.07
CA GLY A 88 -19.95 10.49 -14.03
C GLY A 88 -21.21 9.65 -14.25
N TRP A 89 -21.35 8.46 -13.66
CA TRP A 89 -22.53 7.61 -13.89
C TRP A 89 -23.06 6.96 -12.60
N GLY A 90 -24.25 7.42 -12.17
CA GLY A 90 -25.22 6.64 -11.40
C GLY A 90 -24.79 6.19 -10.01
N GLY A 91 -25.09 7.02 -9.01
CA GLY A 91 -25.14 6.56 -7.62
C GLY A 91 -26.10 5.40 -7.44
N GLY A 92 -25.64 4.33 -6.79
CA GLY A 92 -26.50 3.25 -6.35
C GLY A 92 -25.80 1.90 -6.43
N CYS A 93 -25.57 1.32 -5.25
CA CYS A 93 -25.13 -0.05 -5.01
C CYS A 93 -23.62 -0.28 -5.15
N LEU A 94 -22.93 -0.51 -4.03
CA LEU A 94 -21.81 -1.45 -3.88
C LEU A 94 -21.32 -1.39 -2.42
N THR A 95 -22.08 -1.94 -1.46
CA THR A 95 -21.63 -2.30 -0.09
C THR A 95 -20.45 -1.46 0.43
N ILE A 96 -20.73 -0.17 0.62
CA ILE A 96 -19.75 0.91 0.46
C ILE A 96 -18.91 1.15 1.72
N ASP A 97 -19.38 0.74 2.90
CA ASP A 97 -18.80 1.20 4.18
C ASP A 97 -17.29 0.90 4.33
N ASN A 98 -16.84 -0.28 3.90
CA ASN A 98 -15.43 -0.69 4.03
C ASN A 98 -14.55 -0.05 2.94
N MET A 99 -15.04 -0.02 1.70
CA MET A 99 -14.34 0.58 0.56
C MET A 99 -14.22 2.09 0.72
N GLU A 100 -15.25 2.75 1.26
CA GLU A 100 -15.20 4.17 1.62
C GLU A 100 -14.24 4.44 2.75
N GLU A 101 -14.11 3.53 3.72
CA GLU A 101 -13.12 3.69 4.79
C GLU A 101 -11.70 3.56 4.25
N LEU A 102 -11.42 2.58 3.38
CA LEU A 102 -10.10 2.41 2.77
C LEU A 102 -9.76 3.58 1.83
N SER A 103 -10.72 3.99 1.01
CA SER A 103 -10.65 5.17 0.14
C SER A 103 -10.47 6.45 0.95
N ARG A 104 -11.17 6.63 2.09
CA ARG A 104 -10.98 7.77 3.00
C ARG A 104 -9.61 7.75 3.65
N LYS A 105 -9.18 6.61 4.20
CA LYS A 105 -7.85 6.45 4.82
C LYS A 105 -6.76 6.74 3.80
N PHE A 106 -6.92 6.26 2.57
CA PHE A 106 -6.00 6.50 1.48
C PHE A 106 -5.96 7.98 1.05
N ILE A 107 -7.12 8.58 0.76
CA ILE A 107 -7.20 10.00 0.39
C ILE A 107 -6.66 10.88 1.52
N ALA A 108 -6.99 10.57 2.78
CA ALA A 108 -6.44 11.27 3.94
C ALA A 108 -4.92 11.12 4.03
N ALA A 109 -4.37 9.93 3.81
CA ALA A 109 -2.92 9.70 3.81
C ALA A 109 -2.22 10.50 2.70
N VAL A 110 -2.75 10.47 1.47
CA VAL A 110 -2.21 11.24 0.34
C VAL A 110 -2.29 12.75 0.61
N VAL A 111 -3.41 13.24 1.14
CA VAL A 111 -3.59 14.67 1.47
C VAL A 111 -2.65 15.09 2.60
N LEU A 112 -2.43 14.23 3.60
CA LEU A 112 -1.46 14.49 4.67
C LEU A 112 -0.02 14.51 4.16
N GLU A 113 0.37 13.60 3.25
CA GLU A 113 1.71 13.60 2.64
C GLU A 113 1.95 14.82 1.73
N GLN A 114 0.92 15.33 1.05
CA GLN A 114 1.03 16.59 0.30
C GLN A 114 1.12 17.83 1.19
N GLN A 115 0.62 17.77 2.44
CA GLN A 115 0.67 18.86 3.40
C GLN A 115 1.91 18.80 4.33
N ALA A 116 2.61 17.67 4.39
CA ALA A 116 3.76 17.47 5.28
C ALA A 116 4.98 16.85 4.57
N PRO A 117 5.76 17.63 3.80
CA PRO A 117 6.95 17.12 3.10
C PRO A 117 8.15 16.80 4.00
N ALA A 118 8.07 16.94 5.32
CA ALA A 118 9.28 17.03 6.16
C ALA A 118 9.59 15.80 7.04
N GLN A 119 8.73 14.78 7.14
CA GLN A 119 8.89 13.71 8.15
C GLN A 119 9.05 12.30 7.54
N CYS A 120 8.40 12.02 6.41
CA CYS A 120 8.46 10.69 5.79
C CYS A 120 9.79 10.46 5.06
N SER A 121 10.29 11.46 4.32
CA SER A 121 11.61 11.41 3.68
C SER A 121 12.75 11.22 4.68
N THR A 122 12.62 11.78 5.89
CA THR A 122 13.64 11.71 6.93
C THR A 122 13.84 10.28 7.44
N LEU A 123 12.77 9.48 7.55
CA LEU A 123 12.87 8.09 8.01
C LEU A 123 13.50 7.15 6.97
N TYR A 124 13.24 7.37 5.68
CA TYR A 124 13.89 6.60 4.61
C TYR A 124 15.37 6.96 4.49
N GLN A 125 15.72 8.26 4.52
CA GLN A 125 17.11 8.71 4.48
C GLN A 125 17.93 8.22 5.69
N GLN A 126 17.32 8.24 6.88
CA GLN A 126 18.00 7.86 8.12
C GLN A 126 18.21 6.34 8.24
N ALA A 127 17.37 5.54 7.58
CA ALA A 127 17.59 4.10 7.44
C ALA A 127 18.70 3.77 6.41
N GLU A 128 18.84 4.59 5.37
CA GLU A 128 19.87 4.42 4.34
C GLU A 128 21.26 4.87 4.81
N ASP A 129 21.34 5.99 5.57
CA ASP A 129 22.59 6.51 6.12
C ASP A 129 23.16 5.61 7.23
N ALA A 130 22.28 4.99 8.03
CA ALA A 130 22.66 4.02 9.06
C ALA A 130 23.20 2.70 8.46
N ALA A 131 22.86 2.37 7.21
CA ALA A 131 23.34 1.18 6.53
C ALA A 131 24.68 1.38 5.81
N MET A 132 25.14 2.63 5.64
CA MET A 132 26.42 2.98 5.01
C MET A 132 27.54 3.32 6.01
N GLN A 133 27.27 3.32 7.32
CA GLN A 133 28.26 3.59 8.37
C GLN A 133 28.84 2.33 9.05
N GLU A 134 28.59 1.13 8.53
CA GLU A 134 29.26 -0.11 8.97
C GLU A 134 30.38 -0.53 8.01
#